data_AF-A0A536UXL7-F1
#
_entry.id   AF-A0A536UXL7-F1
#
_cell.length_a   1.000
_cell.length_b   1.000
_cell.length_c   1.000
_cell.angle_alpha   90.00
_cell.angle_beta   90.00
_cell.angle_gamma   90.00
#
_symmetry.space_group_name_H-M   'P 1'
#
loop_
_entity.id
_entity.type
_entity.pdbx_description
1 polymer ?
#
loop_
_entity_poly.entity_id
_entity_poly.type
_entity_poly.pdbx_seq_one_letter_code
_entity_poly.pdbx_strand_id
1 'polypeptide(L)'
;MPTTRRFLLGLVVISLAAAAHADEGTLPPERSQGSVTYVSGGIGKDESDAMKQAASRYSLAIEMASPATPRAEYVADVKIDIRDQRGATVLDTISDGPILLANLPPGRYTVSATKDGASQRRDIVVGSGARPRVMFSFPE
;
A
#
# COMPACT_ATOMS: atom_id res chain seq x y z
N MET A 1 38.96 -51.45 12.33
CA MET A 1 37.91 -51.31 11.29
C MET A 1 36.58 -51.02 11.99
N PRO A 2 35.87 -49.94 11.60
CA PRO A 2 34.85 -49.31 12.42
C PRO A 2 33.42 -49.76 12.05
N THR A 3 32.48 -49.71 12.99
CA THR A 3 31.05 -49.62 12.67
C THR A 3 30.31 -48.78 13.71
N THR A 4 30.37 -47.48 13.42
CA THR A 4 29.40 -46.41 13.65
C THR A 4 27.97 -46.85 14.02
N ARG A 5 27.48 -46.42 15.19
CA ARG A 5 26.05 -46.30 15.48
C ARG A 5 25.67 -44.82 15.55
N ARG A 6 24.90 -44.41 14.54
CA ARG A 6 24.38 -43.05 14.34
C ARG A 6 23.23 -42.81 15.33
N PHE A 7 23.34 -41.77 16.15
CA PHE A 7 22.22 -41.27 16.96
C PHE A 7 21.49 -40.18 16.18
N LEU A 8 20.18 -40.39 16.00
CA LEU A 8 19.18 -39.46 15.47
C LEU A 8 18.80 -38.43 16.53
N LEU A 9 18.62 -37.16 16.16
CA LEU A 9 17.82 -36.12 16.84
C LEU A 9 17.89 -34.86 15.95
N GLY A 10 16.86 -34.08 15.63
CA GLY A 10 15.41 -34.11 15.81
C GLY A 10 14.90 -32.95 14.95
N LEU A 11 13.92 -33.20 14.09
CA LEU A 11 13.40 -32.21 13.14
C LEU A 11 12.43 -31.28 13.87
N VAL A 12 12.83 -30.03 14.15
CA VAL A 12 11.95 -29.00 14.69
C VAL A 12 11.19 -28.38 13.52
N VAL A 13 9.91 -28.72 13.37
CA VAL A 13 9.00 -28.04 12.45
C VAL A 13 8.29 -26.95 13.25
N ILE A 14 8.73 -25.70 13.12
CA ILE A 14 7.97 -24.56 13.59
C ILE A 14 6.97 -24.22 12.49
N SER A 15 5.74 -24.72 12.62
CA SER A 15 4.62 -24.29 11.81
C SER A 15 4.18 -22.90 12.29
N LEU A 16 4.62 -21.86 11.58
CA LEU A 16 4.10 -20.51 11.75
C LEU A 16 2.81 -20.39 10.91
N ALA A 17 1.67 -20.67 11.53
CA ALA A 17 0.37 -20.39 10.92
C ALA A 17 0.12 -18.88 10.98
N ALA A 18 0.36 -18.17 9.88
CA ALA A 18 -0.12 -16.81 9.70
C ALA A 18 -1.62 -16.86 9.43
N ALA A 19 -2.43 -16.57 10.45
CA ALA A 19 -3.86 -16.31 10.27
C ALA A 19 -4.01 -14.96 9.57
N ALA A 20 -4.22 -14.98 8.26
CA ALA A 20 -4.72 -13.83 7.53
C ALA A 20 -6.19 -13.63 7.94
N HIS A 21 -6.42 -12.76 8.92
CA HIS A 21 -7.76 -12.26 9.19
C HIS A 21 -8.14 -11.31 8.07
N ALA A 22 -8.99 -11.76 7.14
CA ALA A 22 -9.75 -10.86 6.28
C ALA A 22 -10.81 -10.20 7.17
N ASP A 23 -10.50 -9.02 7.68
CA ASP A 23 -11.43 -8.20 8.45
C ASP A 23 -12.32 -7.43 7.45
N GLU A 24 -13.42 -8.05 7.05
CA GLU A 24 -14.41 -7.41 6.18
C GLU A 24 -15.14 -6.30 6.96
N GLY A 25 -14.71 -5.05 6.74
CA GLY A 25 -15.47 -3.85 7.15
C GLY A 25 -14.73 -2.86 8.05
N THR A 26 -13.47 -3.10 8.40
CA THR A 26 -12.65 -2.14 9.14
C THR A 26 -11.54 -1.56 8.27
N LEU A 27 -10.88 -0.51 8.77
CA LEU A 27 -9.68 0.04 8.11
C LEU A 27 -8.59 -1.04 8.07
N PRO A 28 -7.90 -1.23 6.93
CA PRO A 28 -6.71 -2.07 6.88
C PRO A 28 -5.69 -1.67 7.96
N PRO A 29 -4.84 -2.59 8.42
CA PRO A 29 -3.84 -2.28 9.44
C PRO A 29 -2.91 -1.17 8.95
N GLU A 30 -2.69 -0.17 9.81
CA GLU A 30 -1.74 0.91 9.52
C GLU A 30 -0.31 0.39 9.52
N ARG A 31 0.41 0.71 8.45
CA ARG A 31 1.82 0.39 8.24
C ARG A 31 2.65 1.66 8.36
N SER A 32 3.96 1.50 8.59
CA SER A 32 4.89 2.62 8.73
C SER A 32 6.18 2.39 7.95
N GLN A 33 6.70 3.45 7.35
CA GLN A 33 8.04 3.50 6.74
C GLN A 33 8.68 4.84 7.05
N GLY A 34 9.73 4.84 7.87
CA GLY A 34 10.34 6.08 8.35
C GLY A 34 9.34 6.94 9.13
N SER A 35 9.12 8.18 8.68
CA SER A 35 8.16 9.11 9.27
C SER A 35 6.76 9.04 8.64
N VAL A 36 6.55 8.15 7.67
CA VAL A 36 5.26 8.01 6.96
C VAL A 36 4.47 6.87 7.56
N THR A 37 3.25 7.15 8.03
CA THR A 37 2.25 6.11 8.30
C THR A 37 1.26 6.02 7.15
N TYR A 38 0.80 4.81 6.81
CA TYR A 38 -0.08 4.61 5.67
C TYR A 38 -0.96 3.38 5.82
N VAL A 39 -2.12 3.41 5.16
CA VAL A 39 -3.01 2.26 4.97
C VAL A 39 -3.25 2.07 3.47
N SER A 40 -3.42 0.82 3.04
CA SER A 40 -3.71 0.48 1.65
C SER A 40 -4.69 -0.69 1.60
N GLY A 41 -5.63 -0.61 0.67
CA GLY A 41 -6.71 -1.58 0.52
C GLY A 41 -7.89 -0.97 -0.24
N GLY A 42 -9.10 -1.32 0.16
CA GLY A 42 -10.36 -0.84 -0.42
C GLY A 42 -10.90 -1.74 -1.52
N ILE A 43 -10.61 -3.04 -1.50
CA ILE A 43 -11.15 -4.02 -2.46
C ILE A 43 -12.63 -4.28 -2.12
N GLY A 44 -12.93 -4.54 -0.85
CA GLY A 44 -14.30 -4.69 -0.38
C GLY A 44 -15.04 -3.35 -0.42
N LYS A 45 -16.35 -3.35 -0.69
CA LYS A 45 -17.15 -2.12 -0.64
C LYS A 45 -17.06 -1.45 0.73
N ASP A 46 -17.22 -2.22 1.79
CA ASP A 46 -17.21 -1.71 3.17
C ASP A 46 -15.83 -1.18 3.57
N GLU A 47 -14.77 -1.92 3.24
CA GLU A 47 -13.37 -1.46 3.42
C GLU A 47 -13.11 -0.17 2.63
N SER A 48 -13.57 -0.08 1.38
CA SER A 48 -13.43 1.14 0.56
C SER A 48 -14.16 2.33 1.18
N ASP A 49 -15.34 2.10 1.75
CA ASP A 49 -16.14 3.16 2.36
C ASP A 49 -15.51 3.60 3.70
N ALA A 50 -14.99 2.67 4.49
CA ALA A 50 -14.21 2.96 5.69
C ALA A 50 -12.96 3.79 5.38
N MET A 51 -12.20 3.41 4.34
CA MET A 51 -11.04 4.19 3.88
C MET A 51 -11.43 5.58 3.38
N LYS A 52 -12.51 5.71 2.60
CA LYS A 52 -12.99 7.03 2.15
C LYS A 52 -13.38 7.93 3.31
N GLN A 53 -14.04 7.41 4.33
CA GLN A 53 -14.38 8.14 5.56
C GLN A 53 -13.12 8.54 6.34
N ALA A 54 -12.13 7.64 6.43
CA ALA A 54 -10.88 7.88 7.12
C ALA A 54 -9.95 8.86 6.38
N ALA A 55 -10.12 9.06 5.07
CA ALA A 55 -9.23 9.89 4.25
C ALA A 55 -9.03 11.31 4.79
N SER A 56 -10.03 11.87 5.48
CA SER A 56 -9.92 13.18 6.15
C SER A 56 -8.91 13.22 7.31
N ARG A 57 -8.46 12.07 7.81
CA ARG A 57 -7.47 11.93 8.88
C ARG A 57 -6.04 11.82 8.36
N TYR A 58 -5.90 11.61 7.05
CA TYR A 58 -4.61 11.47 6.37
C TYR A 58 -4.23 12.74 5.63
N SER A 59 -2.93 12.96 5.43
CA SER A 59 -2.42 14.13 4.72
C SER A 59 -2.44 13.97 3.20
N LEU A 60 -2.55 12.74 2.69
CA LEU A 60 -2.62 12.38 1.27
C LEU A 60 -3.60 11.23 1.09
N ALA A 61 -4.45 11.32 0.07
CA ALA A 61 -5.25 10.20 -0.45
C ALA A 61 -4.85 9.90 -1.90
N ILE A 62 -4.58 8.64 -2.19
CA ILE A 62 -4.31 8.11 -3.53
C ILE A 62 -5.45 7.17 -3.89
N GLU A 63 -6.06 7.39 -5.03
CA GLU A 63 -7.02 6.48 -5.65
C GLU A 63 -6.49 5.97 -6.98
N MET A 64 -6.75 4.71 -7.26
CA MET A 64 -6.32 4.03 -8.47
C MET A 64 -7.51 3.32 -9.10
N ALA A 65 -7.64 3.43 -10.41
CA ALA A 65 -8.74 2.86 -11.16
C ALA A 65 -8.27 2.25 -12.48
N SER A 66 -8.96 1.21 -12.93
CA SER A 66 -8.89 0.73 -14.30
C SER A 66 -10.20 1.09 -14.98
N PRO A 67 -10.19 1.85 -16.09
CA PRO A 67 -11.38 2.14 -16.87
C PRO A 67 -11.77 0.88 -17.66
N ALA A 68 -12.14 -0.19 -16.96
CA ALA A 68 -12.71 -1.39 -17.57
C ALA A 68 -14.22 -1.20 -17.81
N THR A 69 -14.70 -1.74 -18.93
CA THR A 69 -16.12 -1.71 -19.33
C THR A 69 -16.61 -3.16 -19.32
N PRO A 70 -17.74 -3.51 -18.67
CA PRO A 70 -18.81 -2.65 -18.14
C PRO A 70 -18.64 -2.20 -16.67
N ARG A 71 -17.59 -2.63 -15.96
CA ARG A 71 -17.30 -2.21 -14.58
C ARG A 71 -15.80 -2.03 -14.39
N ALA A 72 -15.44 -1.03 -13.58
CA ALA A 72 -14.07 -0.83 -13.12
C ALA A 72 -13.58 -2.10 -12.41
N GLU A 73 -12.46 -2.64 -12.86
CA GLU A 73 -11.78 -3.75 -12.21
C GLU A 73 -10.89 -3.23 -11.08
N TYR A 74 -10.68 -4.09 -10.07
CA TYR A 74 -9.84 -3.77 -8.93
C TYR A 74 -8.42 -3.50 -9.39
N VAL A 75 -7.90 -2.33 -9.03
CA VAL A 75 -6.49 -2.00 -9.24
C VAL A 75 -5.74 -2.21 -7.94
N ALA A 76 -5.00 -3.30 -7.89
CA ALA A 76 -4.00 -3.63 -6.88
C ALA A 76 -2.63 -3.82 -7.56
N ASP A 77 -1.63 -4.22 -6.77
CA ASP A 77 -0.27 -4.50 -7.24
C ASP A 77 0.42 -3.30 -7.91
N VAL A 78 -0.04 -2.09 -7.58
CA VAL A 78 0.57 -0.85 -8.06
C VAL A 78 1.72 -0.47 -7.14
N LYS A 79 2.92 -0.36 -7.69
CA LYS A 79 4.07 0.19 -6.97
C LYS A 79 3.87 1.69 -6.77
N ILE A 80 3.88 2.12 -5.52
CA ILE A 80 3.84 3.52 -5.12
C ILE A 80 5.21 3.93 -4.61
N ASP A 81 5.82 4.93 -5.27
CA ASP A 81 7.06 5.58 -4.85
C ASP A 81 6.80 7.08 -4.64
N ILE A 82 6.94 7.55 -3.41
CA ILE A 82 6.81 8.95 -3.03
C ILE A 82 8.20 9.47 -2.69
N ARG A 83 8.62 10.52 -3.39
CA ARG A 83 9.90 11.19 -3.15
C ARG A 83 9.69 12.61 -2.66
N ASP A 84 10.54 13.05 -1.75
CA ASP A 84 10.61 14.45 -1.35
C ASP A 84 11.24 15.32 -2.45
N GLN A 85 11.23 16.64 -2.24
CA GLN A 85 11.85 17.62 -3.14
C GLN A 85 13.37 17.46 -3.34
N ARG A 86 14.05 16.67 -2.51
CA ARG A 86 15.49 16.36 -2.65
C ARG A 86 15.70 15.05 -3.43
N GLY A 87 14.62 14.39 -3.85
CA GLY A 87 14.65 13.11 -4.55
C GLY A 87 14.79 11.91 -3.63
N ALA A 88 14.72 12.08 -2.31
CA ALA A 88 14.78 10.97 -1.36
C ALA A 88 13.42 10.26 -1.29
N THR A 89 13.42 8.94 -1.42
CA THR A 89 12.23 8.11 -1.22
C THR A 89 11.80 8.16 0.24
N VAL A 90 10.56 8.57 0.48
CA VAL A 90 9.92 8.62 1.80
C VAL A 90 8.85 7.54 1.97
N LEU A 91 8.31 7.02 0.86
CA LEU A 91 7.45 5.84 0.84
C LEU A 91 7.73 5.04 -0.44
N ASP A 92 8.11 3.77 -0.30
CA ASP A 92 8.12 2.75 -1.35
C ASP A 92 7.32 1.55 -0.87
N THR A 93 6.20 1.26 -1.55
CA THR A 93 5.30 0.17 -1.20
C THR A 93 4.54 -0.35 -2.42
N ILE A 94 3.91 -1.51 -2.28
CA ILE A 94 2.95 -2.04 -3.24
C ILE A 94 1.56 -1.84 -2.63
N SER A 95 0.63 -1.29 -3.41
CA SER A 95 -0.74 -1.08 -2.96
C SER A 95 -1.52 -2.39 -2.97
N ASP A 96 -2.14 -2.71 -1.83
CA ASP A 96 -2.95 -3.92 -1.63
C ASP A 96 -4.38 -3.74 -2.19
N GLY A 97 -4.72 -2.57 -2.69
CA GLY A 97 -6.02 -2.25 -3.28
C GLY A 97 -6.06 -0.86 -3.92
N PRO A 98 -7.24 -0.41 -4.38
CA PRO A 98 -7.39 0.82 -5.17
C PRO A 98 -7.23 2.11 -4.36
N ILE A 99 -7.13 2.04 -3.04
CA ILE A 99 -6.99 3.20 -2.17
C ILE A 99 -5.73 3.06 -1.32
N LEU A 100 -4.93 4.12 -1.27
CA LEU A 100 -3.83 4.29 -0.32
C LEU A 100 -3.96 5.65 0.36
N LEU A 101 -3.96 5.65 1.70
CA LEU A 101 -3.97 6.87 2.50
C LEU A 101 -2.64 6.98 3.24
N ALA A 102 -2.00 8.13 3.20
CA ALA A 102 -0.68 8.33 3.80
C ALA A 102 -0.60 9.64 4.60
N ASN A 103 0.12 9.59 5.72
CA ASN A 103 0.54 10.73 6.49
C ASN A 103 1.99 11.07 6.15
N LEU A 104 2.14 12.07 5.31
CA LEU A 104 3.41 12.69 4.97
C LEU A 104 3.62 13.92 5.87
N PRO A 105 4.88 14.19 6.29
CA PRO A 105 5.23 15.49 6.83
C PRO A 105 4.84 16.63 5.86
N PRO A 106 4.64 17.87 6.36
CA PRO A 106 4.46 19.02 5.48
C PRO A 106 5.65 19.18 4.52
N GLY A 107 5.37 19.33 3.23
CA GLY A 107 6.40 19.36 2.20
C GLY A 107 5.86 19.27 0.78
N ARG A 108 6.78 19.31 -0.19
CA ARG A 108 6.51 19.06 -1.60
C ARG A 108 7.02 17.67 -1.97
N TYR A 109 6.20 16.93 -2.70
CA TYR A 109 6.47 15.55 -3.06
C TYR A 109 6.15 15.26 -4.51
N THR A 110 6.80 14.23 -5.04
CA THR A 110 6.47 13.59 -6.30
C THR A 110 5.97 12.18 -5.99
N VAL A 111 4.72 11.89 -6.37
CA VAL A 111 4.10 10.57 -6.26
C VAL A 111 4.19 9.89 -7.62
N SER A 112 4.82 8.71 -7.66
CA SER A 112 4.87 7.85 -8.84
C SER A 112 4.08 6.57 -8.56
N ALA A 113 3.18 6.22 -9.47
CA ALA A 113 2.39 4.99 -9.42
C ALA A 113 2.69 4.16 -10.67
N THR A 114 3.13 2.92 -10.48
CA THR A 114 3.56 2.04 -11.57
C THR A 114 2.84 0.71 -11.51
N LYS A 115 2.20 0.33 -12.62
CA LYS A 115 1.54 -0.96 -12.80
C LYS A 115 1.97 -1.54 -14.15
N ASP A 116 2.37 -2.81 -14.20
CA ASP A 116 2.73 -3.51 -15.44
C ASP A 116 3.70 -2.75 -16.36
N GLY A 117 4.66 -2.04 -15.76
CA GLY A 117 5.65 -1.22 -16.47
C GLY A 117 5.17 0.17 -16.90
N ALA A 118 3.86 0.46 -16.84
CA ALA A 118 3.30 1.78 -17.07
C ALA A 118 3.40 2.63 -15.79
N SER A 119 4.11 3.76 -15.87
CA SER A 119 4.32 4.66 -14.73
C SER A 119 3.67 6.02 -14.95
N GLN A 120 2.97 6.51 -13.94
CA GLN A 120 2.35 7.84 -13.90
C GLN A 120 2.89 8.62 -12.72
N ARG A 121 2.99 9.95 -12.87
CA ARG A 121 3.57 10.84 -11.87
C ARG A 121 2.67 12.04 -11.56
N ARG A 122 2.60 12.42 -10.30
CA ARG A 122 1.90 13.62 -9.81
C ARG A 122 2.75 14.36 -8.79
N ASP A 123 2.90 15.66 -8.97
CA ASP A 123 3.51 16.53 -7.96
C ASP A 123 2.43 17.06 -7.02
N ILE A 124 2.70 17.01 -5.71
CA ILE A 124 1.76 17.41 -4.67
C ILE A 124 2.44 18.29 -3.62
N VAL A 125 1.63 19.04 -2.88
CA VAL A 125 2.04 19.77 -1.68
C VAL A 125 1.16 19.31 -0.52
N VAL A 126 1.81 18.91 0.57
CA VAL A 126 1.17 18.55 1.84
C VAL A 126 1.48 19.63 2.85
N GLY A 127 0.48 20.09 3.59
CA GLY A 127 0.62 21.17 4.59
C GLY A 127 -0.25 22.39 4.28
N SER A 128 -0.25 23.38 5.18
CA SER A 128 -1.10 24.59 5.08
C SER A 128 -2.60 24.30 4.91
N GLY A 129 -3.09 23.23 5.55
CA GLY A 129 -4.48 22.77 5.42
C GLY A 129 -4.78 21.97 4.15
N ALA A 130 -3.84 21.91 3.19
CA ALA A 130 -4.00 21.10 1.98
C ALA A 130 -3.82 19.60 2.28
N ARG A 131 -4.77 18.82 1.78
CA ARG A 131 -4.79 17.36 1.81
C ARG A 131 -5.02 16.84 0.39
N PRO A 132 -3.98 16.76 -0.45
CA PRO A 132 -4.13 16.36 -1.84
C PRO A 132 -4.84 15.00 -1.97
N ARG A 133 -5.74 14.93 -2.94
CA ARG A 133 -6.30 13.68 -3.45
C ARG A 133 -5.81 13.50 -4.88
N VAL A 134 -5.12 12.40 -5.14
CA VAL A 134 -4.58 12.09 -6.47
C VAL A 134 -5.24 10.84 -7.03
N MET A 135 -5.52 10.86 -8.33
CA MET A 135 -6.10 9.73 -9.05
C MET A 135 -5.10 9.26 -10.11
N PHE A 136 -4.91 7.94 -10.20
CA PHE A 136 -4.15 7.27 -11.25
C PHE A 136 -5.06 6.29 -12.00
N SER A 137 -4.98 6.29 -13.32
CA SER A 137 -5.83 5.45 -14.17
C SER A 137 -4.97 4.58 -15.07
N PHE A 138 -4.96 3.26 -14.85
CA PHE A 138 -4.15 2.34 -15.65
C PHE A 138 -5.01 1.66 -16.70
N PRO A 139 -4.60 1.61 -17.98
CA PRO A 139 -5.25 0.75 -18.96
C PRO A 139 -5.02 -0.72 -18.60
N GLU A 140 -5.90 -1.61 -19.06
CA GLU A 140 -5.66 -3.07 -19.04
C GLU A 140 -4.51 -3.49 -19.95
#